data_AF-A0A6A5A3T1-F1
#
_entry.id   AF-A0A6A5A3T1-F1
#
_cell.length_a   1.000
_cell.length_b   1.000
_cell.length_c   1.000
_cell.angle_alpha   90.00
_cell.angle_beta   90.00
_cell.angle_gamma   90.00
#
_symmetry.space_group_name_H-M   'P 1'
#
loop_
_entity.id
_entity.type
_entity.pdbx_description
1 polymer ?
#
loop_
_entity_poly.entity_id
_entity_poly.type
_entity_poly.pdbx_seq_one_letter_code
_entity_poly.pdbx_strand_id
1 'polypeptide(L)'
;MHPERSDVYLFEYDPRFEEKYPSEFVFYDYNTPLAIDSKFEHFFDYVLVDPPYLNTNCMSKFAQTMRFLSKHVTTQGQIQTPNAFITVLDNFGYDDEMCVLAQMLRKDIFHDLGFTPCGFVPTFDSKLSNRFLTYTNYTSTRFGPCEEDFSDSDD
;
A
#
# COMPACT_ATOMS: atom_id res chain seq x y z
N MET A 1 -6.82 2.59 26.75
CA MET A 1 -7.19 3.74 25.89
C MET A 1 -6.17 3.80 24.77
N HIS A 2 -6.60 3.92 23.52
CA HIS A 2 -5.68 4.17 22.42
C HIS A 2 -5.12 5.60 22.56
N PRO A 3 -3.87 5.86 22.17
CA PRO A 3 -3.33 7.21 22.21
C PRO A 3 -4.17 8.15 21.34
N GLU A 4 -4.31 9.42 21.75
CA GLU A 4 -4.83 10.46 20.85
C GLU A 4 -3.93 10.51 19.61
N ARG A 5 -4.57 10.58 18.44
CA ARG A 5 -3.92 10.60 17.14
C ARG A 5 -4.50 11.75 16.35
N SER A 6 -3.92 12.94 16.48
CA SER A 6 -4.25 14.05 15.59
C SER A 6 -3.82 13.71 14.17
N ASP A 7 -4.55 14.19 13.18
CA ASP A 7 -4.22 14.13 11.75
C ASP A 7 -4.05 12.70 11.18
N VAL A 8 -4.69 11.72 11.82
CA VAL A 8 -4.79 10.35 11.29
C VAL A 8 -6.18 10.16 10.70
N TYR A 9 -6.24 9.79 9.42
CA TYR A 9 -7.48 9.62 8.67
C TYR A 9 -7.58 8.18 8.14
N LEU A 10 -8.80 7.68 8.08
CA LEU A 10 -9.12 6.35 7.54
C LEU A 10 -9.92 6.51 6.26
N PHE A 11 -9.27 6.18 5.14
CA PHE A 11 -9.91 6.12 3.83
C PHE A 11 -10.44 4.70 3.62
N GLU A 12 -11.76 4.52 3.68
CA GLU A 12 -12.38 3.20 3.56
C GLU A 12 -13.70 3.24 2.78
N TYR A 13 -13.99 2.14 2.10
CA TYR A 13 -15.23 1.90 1.39
C TYR A 13 -16.36 1.50 2.34
N ASP A 14 -16.04 0.78 3.42
CA ASP A 14 -17.04 0.27 4.35
C ASP A 14 -17.56 1.37 5.30
N PRO A 15 -18.82 1.82 5.15
CA PRO A 15 -19.36 2.94 5.92
C PRO A 15 -19.53 2.61 7.40
N ARG A 16 -19.43 1.34 7.82
CA ARG A 16 -19.49 0.96 9.24
C ARG A 16 -18.37 1.60 10.06
N PHE A 17 -17.27 2.00 9.43
CA PHE A 17 -16.19 2.72 10.10
C PHE A 17 -16.54 4.18 10.42
N GLU A 18 -17.48 4.80 9.70
CA GLU A 18 -17.95 6.16 9.98
C GLU A 18 -18.56 6.27 11.37
N GLU A 19 -19.36 5.28 11.77
CA GLU A 19 -19.97 5.22 13.11
C GLU A 19 -18.91 5.17 14.23
N LYS A 20 -17.75 4.57 13.94
CA LYS A 20 -16.66 4.37 14.90
C LYS A 20 -15.66 5.53 14.93
N TYR A 21 -15.41 6.16 13.79
CA TYR A 21 -14.40 7.20 13.60
C TYR A 21 -14.97 8.39 12.81
N PRO A 22 -16.00 9.08 13.31
CA PRO A 22 -16.75 10.07 12.52
C PRO A 22 -15.96 11.30 12.10
N SER A 23 -14.83 11.60 12.76
CA SER A 23 -13.99 12.77 12.44
C SER A 23 -12.83 12.41 11.51
N GLU A 24 -12.38 11.16 11.56
CA GLU A 24 -11.21 10.64 10.85
C GLU A 24 -11.60 9.85 9.59
N PHE A 25 -12.84 9.38 9.51
CA PHE A 25 -13.33 8.60 8.38
C PHE A 25 -13.51 9.46 7.13
N VAL A 26 -13.01 8.92 6.02
CA VAL A 26 -13.22 9.45 4.67
C VAL A 26 -13.73 8.29 3.83
N PHE A 27 -14.95 8.41 3.32
CA PHE A 27 -15.46 7.42 2.37
C PHE A 27 -14.56 7.41 1.13
N TYR A 28 -14.06 6.23 0.77
CA TYR A 28 -13.11 6.05 -0.31
C TYR A 28 -13.48 4.84 -1.16
N ASP A 29 -13.71 5.06 -2.45
CA ASP A 29 -13.85 4.01 -3.46
C ASP A 29 -12.67 4.07 -4.43
N TYR A 30 -11.82 3.05 -4.40
CA TYR A 30 -10.66 2.95 -5.30
C TYR A 30 -11.06 2.96 -6.78
N ASN A 31 -12.32 2.67 -7.14
CA ASN A 31 -12.81 2.80 -8.51
C ASN A 31 -12.86 4.25 -9.00
N THR A 32 -13.00 5.18 -8.07
CA THR A 32 -12.95 6.63 -8.31
C THR A 32 -11.86 7.22 -7.41
N PRO A 33 -10.56 6.92 -7.66
CA PRO A 33 -9.48 7.12 -6.69
C PRO A 33 -9.24 8.59 -6.31
N LEU A 34 -9.68 9.52 -7.16
CA LEU A 34 -9.55 10.97 -6.95
C LEU A 34 -10.89 11.64 -6.56
N ALA A 35 -11.94 10.87 -6.29
CA ALA A 35 -13.18 11.37 -5.70
C ALA A 35 -13.03 11.59 -4.19
N ILE A 36 -11.97 12.33 -3.84
CA ILE A 36 -11.56 12.68 -2.47
C ILE A 36 -11.63 14.20 -2.35
N ASP A 37 -11.98 14.70 -1.16
CA ASP A 37 -11.95 16.13 -0.85
C ASP A 37 -10.56 16.73 -1.14
N SER A 38 -10.50 17.83 -1.89
CA SER A 38 -9.26 18.48 -2.29
C SER A 38 -8.42 19.00 -1.12
N LYS A 39 -8.99 19.11 0.09
CA LYS A 39 -8.21 19.42 1.30
C LYS A 39 -7.11 18.38 1.59
N PHE A 40 -7.24 17.17 1.06
CA PHE A 40 -6.28 16.08 1.25
C PHE A 40 -5.19 16.03 0.16
N GLU A 41 -5.26 16.91 -0.84
CA GLU A 41 -4.22 17.03 -1.86
C GLU A 41 -2.91 17.48 -1.21
N HIS A 42 -1.87 16.66 -1.34
CA HIS A 42 -0.55 16.88 -0.75
C HIS A 42 -0.59 17.18 0.75
N PHE A 43 -1.43 16.46 1.50
CA PHE A 43 -1.67 16.71 2.91
C PHE A 43 -0.81 15.88 3.86
N PHE A 44 -0.57 14.61 3.55
CA PHE A 44 -0.05 13.63 4.50
C PHE A 44 1.46 13.51 4.50
N ASP A 45 2.07 13.51 5.70
CA ASP A 45 3.50 13.21 5.90
C ASP A 45 3.81 11.69 5.87
N TYR A 46 2.78 10.84 5.92
CA TYR A 46 2.90 9.38 5.79
C TYR A 46 1.60 8.78 5.23
N VAL A 47 1.72 7.82 4.31
CA VAL A 47 0.57 7.11 3.74
C VAL A 47 0.78 5.59 3.84
N LEU A 48 -0.18 4.88 4.42
CA LEU A 48 -0.22 3.42 4.48
C LEU A 48 -1.39 2.92 3.63
N VAL A 49 -1.13 1.94 2.76
CA VAL A 49 -2.15 1.30 1.94
C VAL A 49 -2.12 -0.20 2.17
N ASP A 50 -3.28 -0.78 2.46
CA ASP A 50 -3.54 -2.22 2.53
C ASP A 50 -4.76 -2.52 1.65
N PRO A 51 -4.57 -2.69 0.33
CA PRO A 51 -5.64 -2.76 -0.66
C PRO A 51 -6.29 -4.16 -0.68
N PRO A 52 -7.54 -4.28 -1.16
CA PRO A 52 -8.11 -5.59 -1.49
C PRO A 52 -7.32 -6.24 -2.63
N TYR A 53 -7.27 -7.58 -2.66
CA TYR A 53 -6.60 -8.44 -3.67
C TYR A 53 -6.22 -7.70 -4.97
N LEU A 54 -4.92 -7.53 -5.22
CA LEU A 54 -4.46 -6.71 -6.32
C LEU A 54 -4.38 -7.50 -7.64
N ASN A 55 -5.06 -6.96 -8.65
CA ASN A 55 -4.63 -7.10 -10.04
C ASN A 55 -3.96 -5.78 -10.48
N THR A 56 -3.28 -5.77 -11.63
CA THR A 56 -2.56 -4.59 -12.14
C THR A 56 -3.44 -3.34 -12.27
N ASN A 57 -4.70 -3.48 -12.71
CA ASN A 57 -5.63 -2.33 -12.80
C ASN A 57 -5.92 -1.71 -11.42
N CYS A 58 -6.01 -2.52 -10.38
CA CYS A 58 -6.19 -2.04 -9.00
C CYS A 58 -4.97 -1.23 -8.55
N MET A 59 -3.75 -1.68 -8.84
CA MET A 59 -2.53 -1.00 -8.38
C MET A 59 -2.46 0.45 -8.90
N SER A 60 -2.69 0.66 -10.19
CA SER A 60 -2.62 2.01 -10.79
C SER A 60 -3.57 3.03 -10.12
N LYS A 61 -4.74 2.58 -9.64
CA LYS A 61 -5.71 3.42 -8.92
C LYS A 61 -5.22 3.79 -7.52
N PHE A 62 -4.60 2.84 -6.80
CA PHE A 62 -3.94 3.14 -5.55
C PHE A 62 -2.76 4.08 -5.74
N ALA A 63 -1.95 3.88 -6.78
CA ALA A 63 -0.84 4.78 -7.09
C ALA A 63 -1.29 6.23 -7.36
N GLN A 64 -2.43 6.43 -8.05
CA GLN A 64 -3.03 7.75 -8.20
C GLN A 64 -3.41 8.36 -6.84
N THR A 65 -4.07 7.59 -6.00
CA THR A 65 -4.49 8.03 -4.65
C THR A 65 -3.29 8.39 -3.79
N MET A 66 -2.24 7.55 -3.76
CA MET A 66 -1.04 7.79 -2.96
C MET A 66 -0.30 9.04 -3.38
N ARG A 67 -0.20 9.32 -4.69
CA ARG A 67 0.39 10.57 -5.20
C ARG A 67 -0.43 11.79 -4.79
N PHE A 68 -1.77 11.68 -4.86
CA PHE A 68 -2.67 12.75 -4.44
C PHE A 68 -2.53 13.06 -2.95
N LEU A 69 -2.49 12.04 -2.09
CA LEU A 69 -2.42 12.21 -0.63
C LEU A 69 -1.03 12.64 -0.12
N SER A 70 0.03 12.19 -0.78
CA SER A 70 1.42 12.41 -0.35
C SER A 70 1.84 13.88 -0.47
N LYS A 71 2.29 14.48 0.63
CA LYS A 71 2.71 15.89 0.73
C LYS A 71 3.80 16.32 -0.24
N HIS A 72 4.71 15.41 -0.56
CA HIS A 72 5.83 15.62 -1.46
C HIS A 72 5.85 14.56 -2.56
N VAL A 73 5.59 15.01 -3.79
CA VAL A 73 5.66 14.24 -5.05
C VAL A 73 6.42 15.09 -6.07
N THR A 74 7.32 14.47 -6.82
CA THR A 74 8.09 15.17 -7.87
C THR A 74 7.22 15.50 -9.08
N THR A 75 7.68 16.37 -9.96
CA THR A 75 6.97 16.68 -11.22
C THR A 75 6.85 15.46 -12.15
N GLN A 76 7.70 14.45 -11.97
CA GLN A 76 7.63 13.16 -12.66
C GLN A 76 6.71 12.14 -11.97
N GLY A 77 6.02 12.52 -10.88
CA GLY A 77 5.10 11.64 -10.16
C GLY A 77 5.74 10.66 -9.18
N GLN A 78 7.03 10.84 -8.84
CA GLN A 78 7.69 10.02 -7.83
C GLN A 78 7.36 10.52 -6.43
N ILE A 79 6.95 9.61 -5.55
CA ILE A 79 6.56 9.94 -4.18
C ILE A 79 7.80 10.03 -3.29
N GLN A 80 8.03 11.20 -2.68
CA GLN A 80 9.12 11.42 -1.71
C GLN A 80 8.64 11.30 -0.26
N THR A 81 7.33 11.47 -0.05
CA THR A 81 6.68 11.25 1.25
C THR A 81 6.83 9.79 1.64
N PRO A 82 7.21 9.44 2.88
CA PRO A 82 7.24 8.06 3.33
C PRO A 82 5.90 7.36 3.12
N ASN A 83 5.91 6.28 2.36
CA ASN A 83 4.73 5.49 2.04
C ASN A 83 5.00 4.01 2.30
N ALA A 84 3.99 3.29 2.75
CA ALA A 84 3.99 1.85 2.89
C ALA A 84 2.80 1.25 2.15
N PHE A 85 3.04 0.15 1.47
CA PHE A 85 2.06 -0.56 0.66
C PHE A 85 2.14 -2.05 1.00
N ILE A 86 1.13 -2.56 1.68
CA ILE A 86 1.06 -3.96 2.11
C ILE A 86 0.31 -4.74 1.06
N THR A 87 0.88 -5.84 0.57
CA THR A 87 0.16 -6.72 -0.36
C THR A 87 0.68 -8.15 -0.29
N VAL A 88 -0.12 -9.09 -0.80
CA VAL A 88 0.21 -10.52 -0.83
C VAL A 88 1.41 -10.75 -1.72
N LEU A 89 2.33 -11.59 -1.26
CA LEU A 89 3.56 -11.93 -1.96
C LEU A 89 3.52 -13.28 -2.66
N ASP A 90 2.99 -14.31 -2.01
CA ASP A 90 3.36 -15.65 -2.43
C ASP A 90 2.39 -16.68 -1.88
N ASN A 91 1.83 -17.46 -2.79
CA ASN A 91 1.26 -18.75 -2.46
C ASN A 91 2.38 -19.77 -2.67
N PHE A 92 3.19 -20.01 -1.63
CA PHE A 92 4.04 -21.21 -1.60
C PHE A 92 3.13 -22.43 -1.85
N GLY A 93 3.15 -22.98 -3.07
CA GLY A 93 2.44 -24.20 -3.42
C GLY A 93 1.13 -24.08 -4.22
N TYR A 94 0.89 -23.01 -4.99
CA TYR A 94 -0.12 -23.00 -6.06
C TYR A 94 0.52 -22.78 -7.44
N ASP A 95 -0.12 -23.32 -8.47
CA ASP A 95 0.27 -23.40 -9.89
C ASP A 95 0.93 -22.12 -10.47
N ASP A 96 1.80 -22.29 -11.48
CA ASP A 96 2.67 -21.28 -12.11
C ASP A 96 2.05 -19.87 -12.31
N GLU A 97 0.74 -19.78 -12.55
CA GLU A 97 0.01 -18.54 -12.81
C GLU A 97 0.01 -17.54 -11.63
N MET A 98 -0.07 -18.03 -10.39
CA MET A 98 -0.11 -17.14 -9.20
C MET A 98 1.25 -16.52 -8.88
N CYS A 99 2.34 -17.25 -9.14
CA CYS A 99 3.71 -16.74 -9.04
C CYS A 99 3.94 -15.61 -10.06
N VAL A 100 3.45 -15.78 -11.29
CA VAL A 100 3.54 -14.76 -12.34
C VAL A 100 2.81 -13.48 -11.94
N LEU A 101 1.61 -13.58 -11.35
CA LEU A 101 0.87 -12.40 -10.90
C LEU A 101 1.61 -11.62 -9.81
N ALA A 102 2.20 -12.32 -8.83
CA ALA A 102 3.00 -11.70 -7.78
C ALA A 102 4.24 -10.98 -8.33
N GLN A 103 4.93 -11.60 -9.29
CA GLN A 103 6.07 -11.00 -9.98
C GLN A 103 5.66 -9.75 -10.77
N MET A 104 4.56 -9.82 -11.53
CA MET A 104 4.03 -8.67 -12.28
C MET A 104 3.67 -7.53 -11.35
N LEU A 105 2.95 -7.81 -10.26
CA LEU A 105 2.57 -6.80 -9.28
C LEU A 105 3.81 -6.14 -8.65
N ARG A 106 4.86 -6.90 -8.35
CA ARG A 106 6.12 -6.33 -7.84
C ARG A 106 6.79 -5.42 -8.87
N LYS A 107 6.88 -5.86 -10.13
CA LYS A 107 7.43 -5.05 -11.23
C LYS A 107 6.63 -3.75 -11.37
N ASP A 108 5.31 -3.83 -11.33
CA ASP A 108 4.42 -2.67 -11.42
C ASP A 108 4.66 -1.72 -10.22
N ILE A 109 4.68 -2.22 -8.97
CA ILE A 109 4.94 -1.42 -7.77
C ILE A 109 6.31 -0.72 -7.86
N PHE A 110 7.34 -1.42 -8.29
CA PHE A 110 8.66 -0.82 -8.45
C PHE A 110 8.67 0.23 -9.56
N HIS A 111 8.12 -0.08 -10.73
CA HIS A 111 8.10 0.82 -11.87
C HIS A 111 7.28 2.10 -11.62
N ASP A 112 6.07 1.97 -11.08
CA ASP A 112 5.16 3.11 -10.95
C ASP A 112 5.39 3.92 -9.67
N LEU A 113 5.74 3.25 -8.57
CA LEU A 113 5.89 3.88 -7.25
C LEU A 113 7.34 4.01 -6.79
N GLY A 114 8.27 3.22 -7.35
CA GLY A 114 9.65 3.15 -6.87
C GLY A 114 9.79 2.44 -5.52
N PHE A 115 8.80 1.66 -5.12
CA PHE A 115 8.81 1.01 -3.80
C PHE A 115 9.52 -0.33 -3.89
N THR A 116 10.20 -0.68 -2.81
CA THR A 116 10.90 -1.97 -2.67
C THR A 116 10.42 -2.67 -1.40
N PRO A 117 10.42 -4.00 -1.38
CA PRO A 117 10.05 -4.75 -0.20
C PRO A 117 11.03 -4.47 0.96
N CYS A 118 10.50 -4.41 2.19
CA CYS A 118 11.28 -4.29 3.42
C CYS A 118 11.19 -5.57 4.27
N GLY A 119 11.93 -5.65 5.37
CA GLY A 119 11.93 -6.81 6.26
C GLY A 119 10.71 -6.91 7.18
N PHE A 120 9.74 -5.98 7.09
CA PHE A 120 8.49 -6.11 7.85
C PHE A 120 7.47 -6.99 7.12
N VAL A 121 7.20 -8.15 7.70
CA VAL A 121 6.23 -9.15 7.22
C VAL A 121 5.01 -9.13 8.17
N PRO A 122 3.83 -8.66 7.72
CA PRO A 122 2.62 -8.66 8.53
C PRO A 122 2.17 -10.09 8.85
N THR A 123 1.67 -10.28 10.08
CA THR A 123 1.05 -11.53 10.52
C THR A 123 -0.38 -11.28 10.96
N PHE A 124 -1.30 -12.20 10.64
CA PHE A 124 -2.70 -12.12 11.03
C PHE A 124 -3.02 -13.19 12.08
N ASP A 125 -3.92 -12.87 13.02
CA ASP A 125 -4.40 -13.84 14.02
C ASP A 125 -5.24 -14.96 13.39
N SER A 126 -5.81 -14.72 12.20
CA SER A 126 -6.48 -15.75 11.42
C SER A 126 -5.46 -16.62 10.68
N LYS A 127 -5.77 -17.91 10.51
CA LYS A 127 -4.96 -18.88 9.75
C LYS A 127 -5.02 -18.63 8.23
N LEU A 128 -4.94 -17.37 7.79
CA LEU A 128 -4.73 -17.08 6.39
C LEU A 128 -3.38 -17.68 5.99
N SER A 129 -3.39 -18.55 4.97
CA SER A 129 -2.19 -19.22 4.45
C SER A 129 -1.29 -18.29 3.64
N ASN A 130 -1.77 -17.08 3.32
CA ASN A 130 -1.11 -16.17 2.39
C ASN A 130 -0.02 -15.38 3.11
N ARG A 131 1.16 -15.32 2.49
CA ARG A 131 2.28 -14.50 2.95
C ARG A 131 2.12 -13.08 2.39
N PHE A 132 2.22 -12.07 3.24
CA PHE A 132 2.16 -10.65 2.86
C PHE A 132 3.55 -10.02 2.92
N LEU A 133 3.82 -9.05 2.05
CA LEU A 133 4.95 -8.14 2.19
C LEU A 133 4.51 -6.70 2.35
N THR A 134 5.45 -5.94 2.89
CA THR A 134 5.37 -4.50 2.99
C THR A 134 6.40 -3.88 2.04
N TYR A 135 5.91 -3.09 1.09
CA TYR A 135 6.70 -2.30 0.16
C TYR A 135 6.80 -0.86 0.67
N THR A 136 8.00 -0.27 0.61
CA THR A 136 8.26 1.09 1.09
C THR A 136 9.17 1.85 0.12
N ASN A 137 9.07 3.18 0.11
CA ASN A 137 10.03 4.08 -0.56
C ASN A 137 11.12 4.64 0.38
N TYR A 138 11.26 4.08 1.57
CA TYR A 138 12.25 4.50 2.56
C TYR A 138 12.93 3.29 3.20
N THR A 139 14.09 3.51 3.80
CA THR A 139 14.79 2.50 4.59
C THR A 139 14.43 2.65 6.06
N SER A 140 14.36 1.55 6.78
CA SER A 140 14.03 1.52 8.21
C SER A 140 14.92 0.53 8.93
N THR A 141 15.69 1.00 9.91
CA THR A 141 16.50 0.11 10.77
C THR A 141 15.63 -0.84 11.59
N ARG A 142 14.38 -0.45 11.87
CA ARG A 142 13.42 -1.27 12.60
C ARG A 142 12.84 -2.40 11.74
N PHE A 143 12.57 -2.11 10.46
CA PHE A 143 12.04 -3.13 9.54
C PHE A 143 13.13 -3.99 8.95
N GLY A 144 14.35 -3.46 8.82
CA GLY A 144 15.45 -4.16 8.18
C GLY A 144 15.25 -4.32 6.66
N PRO A 145 16.25 -4.88 5.96
CA PRO A 145 16.12 -5.25 4.56
C PRO A 145 15.13 -6.42 4.40
N CYS A 146 14.53 -6.54 3.21
CA CYS A 146 13.87 -7.79 2.86
C CYS A 146 14.92 -8.90 2.73
N GLU A 147 14.68 -10.04 3.37
CA GLU A 147 15.58 -11.22 3.31
C GLU A 147 15.22 -12.19 2.17
N GLU A 148 14.12 -11.94 1.47
CA GLU A 148 13.70 -12.76 0.35
C GLU A 148 14.46 -12.38 -0.92
N ASP A 149 14.88 -13.41 -1.66
CA ASP A 149 15.53 -13.23 -2.94
C ASP A 149 14.50 -13.12 -4.06
N PHE A 150 14.63 -12.06 -4.85
CA PHE A 150 13.74 -11.71 -5.94
C PHE A 150 14.49 -11.59 -7.28
N SER A 151 15.77 -11.99 -7.32
CA SER A 151 16.64 -11.89 -8.49
C SER A 151 16.11 -12.67 -9.70
N ASP A 152 15.35 -13.73 -9.49
CA ASP A 152 14.79 -14.56 -10.57
C ASP A 152 13.60 -13.90 -11.30
N SER A 153 13.27 -12.65 -10.97
CA SER A 153 12.20 -11.90 -11.64
C SER A 153 12.69 -10.91 -12.70
N ASP A 154 13.99 -10.78 -12.93
CA ASP A 154 14.56 -9.80 -13.87
C ASP A 154 14.73 -10.29 -15.32
N ASP A 155 14.30 -11.51 -15.64
CA ASP A 155 14.21 -12.01 -17.04
C ASP A 155 12.80 -11.86 -17.64
#